data_AF-A0A973SZ12-F1
#
_entry.id   AF-A0A973SZ12-F1
#
_cell.length_a   1.000
_cell.length_b   1.000
_cell.length_c   1.000
_cell.angle_alpha   90.00
_cell.angle_beta   90.00
_cell.angle_gamma   90.00
#
_symmetry.space_group_name_H-M   'P 1'
#
loop_
_entity.id
_entity.type
_entity.pdbx_description
1 polymer ?
#
loop_
_entity_poly.entity_id
_entity_poly.type
_entity_poly.pdbx_seq_one_letter_code
_entity_poly.pdbx_strand_id
1 'polypeptide(L)'
;MTTSTIAAPLGRHRIPRHELTDLQARFVIGHVLNRLGSAHGITEDTPAVPYTATRERRDLSELAAWQLGLTLTDGCEIAQCAACGAIVDGARTTTTGGIVRCTDCPQPVQAPDDDLWADFYAH
;
A
#
# COMPACT_ATOMS: atom_id res chain seq x y z
N MET A 1 1.86 -4.66 -31.67
CA MET A 1 1.88 -3.84 -30.44
C MET A 1 0.55 -4.06 -29.73
N THR A 2 0.53 -4.92 -28.73
CA THR A 2 -0.67 -5.16 -27.91
C THR A 2 -0.69 -4.14 -26.79
N THR A 3 -1.52 -3.11 -26.95
CA THR A 3 -1.86 -2.18 -25.87
C THR A 3 -2.66 -2.98 -24.86
N SER A 4 -2.00 -3.43 -23.79
CA SER A 4 -2.67 -4.08 -22.67
C SER A 4 -3.43 -3.00 -21.89
N THR A 5 -4.64 -2.67 -22.34
CA THR A 5 -5.54 -1.79 -21.60
C THR A 5 -6.14 -2.61 -20.48
N ILE A 6 -5.46 -2.65 -19.33
CA ILE A 6 -6.07 -3.11 -18.09
C ILE A 6 -7.15 -2.10 -17.76
N ALA A 7 -8.39 -2.38 -18.14
CA ALA A 7 -9.54 -1.64 -17.64
C ALA A 7 -9.62 -1.89 -16.14
N ALA A 8 -9.59 -0.81 -15.35
CA ALA A 8 -9.80 -0.86 -13.91
C ALA A 8 -11.12 -1.61 -13.61
N PRO A 9 -11.11 -2.74 -12.86
CA PRO A 9 -12.36 -3.29 -12.34
C PRO A 9 -13.01 -2.26 -11.41
N LEU A 10 -14.11 -1.66 -11.85
CA LEU A 10 -14.89 -0.69 -11.07
C LEU A 10 -15.24 -1.27 -9.68
N GLY A 11 -14.78 -0.59 -8.62
CA GLY A 11 -15.29 -0.77 -7.25
C GLY A 11 -14.53 -1.73 -6.33
N ARG A 12 -13.32 -2.21 -6.67
CA ARG A 12 -12.52 -3.00 -5.72
C ARG A 12 -11.76 -2.07 -4.78
N HIS A 13 -11.85 -2.29 -3.46
CA HIS A 13 -11.05 -1.56 -2.46
C HIS A 13 -9.79 -2.33 -2.01
N ARG A 14 -9.55 -3.49 -2.63
CA ARG A 14 -8.48 -4.42 -2.27
C ARG A 14 -8.04 -5.24 -3.48
N ILE A 15 -6.74 -5.42 -3.62
CA ILE A 15 -6.12 -6.35 -4.58
C ILE A 15 -4.99 -7.14 -3.89
N PRO A 16 -5.07 -8.47 -3.83
CA PRO A 16 -3.95 -9.29 -3.39
C PRO A 16 -2.73 -9.10 -4.28
N ARG A 17 -1.52 -9.04 -3.69
CA ARG A 17 -0.28 -8.80 -4.46
C ARG A 17 0.00 -9.86 -5.53
N HIS A 18 -0.46 -11.08 -5.32
CA HIS A 18 -0.33 -12.17 -6.30
C HIS A 18 -1.25 -11.99 -7.53
N GLU A 19 -2.32 -11.20 -7.43
CA GLU A 19 -3.18 -10.83 -8.57
C GLU A 19 -2.52 -9.75 -9.46
N LEU A 20 -1.39 -9.15 -9.05
CA LEU A 20 -0.61 -8.24 -9.91
C LEU A 20 0.05 -9.04 -11.04
N THR A 21 -0.43 -8.87 -12.26
CA THR A 21 -0.04 -9.72 -13.41
C THR A 21 1.24 -9.26 -14.11
N ASP A 22 1.50 -7.95 -14.17
CA ASP A 22 2.67 -7.39 -14.85
C ASP A 22 3.82 -7.11 -13.86
N LEU A 23 5.06 -7.47 -14.23
CA LEU A 23 6.26 -7.14 -13.46
C LEU A 23 6.44 -5.62 -13.33
N GLN A 24 6.10 -4.86 -14.37
CA GLN A 24 6.13 -3.41 -14.34
C GLN A 24 5.11 -2.86 -13.33
N ALA A 25 3.89 -3.40 -13.30
CA ALA A 25 2.90 -3.02 -12.30
C ALA A 25 3.39 -3.33 -10.87
N ARG A 26 3.99 -4.50 -10.66
CA ARG A 26 4.59 -4.86 -9.36
C ARG A 26 5.70 -3.89 -8.95
N PHE A 27 6.57 -3.50 -9.88
CA PHE A 27 7.65 -2.55 -9.63
C PHE A 27 7.11 -1.15 -9.32
N VAL A 28 6.17 -0.64 -10.12
CA VAL A 28 5.55 0.68 -9.92
C VAL A 28 4.87 0.75 -8.56
N ILE A 29 4.08 -0.26 -8.20
CA ILE A 29 3.42 -0.30 -6.89
C ILE A 29 4.42 -0.40 -5.74
N GLY A 30 5.49 -1.20 -5.90
CA GLY A 30 6.58 -1.21 -4.92
C GLY A 30 7.21 0.16 -4.73
N HIS A 31 7.48 0.89 -5.82
CA HIS A 31 8.02 2.24 -5.78
C HIS A 31 7.07 3.21 -5.06
N VAL A 32 5.78 3.20 -5.39
CA VAL A 32 4.78 4.06 -4.76
C VAL A 32 4.67 3.77 -3.26
N LEU A 33 4.62 2.51 -2.85
CA LEU A 33 4.52 2.16 -1.43
C LEU A 33 5.76 2.56 -0.62
N ASN A 34 6.96 2.38 -1.18
CA ASN A 34 8.20 2.86 -0.54
C ASN A 34 8.18 4.38 -0.38
N ARG A 35 7.70 5.07 -1.41
CA ARG A 35 7.56 6.52 -1.44
C ARG A 35 6.54 7.07 -0.44
N LEU A 36 5.45 6.33 -0.23
CA LEU A 36 4.46 6.64 0.80
C LEU A 36 4.93 6.24 2.20
N GLY A 37 6.02 5.46 2.30
CA GLY A 37 6.50 4.89 3.54
C GLY A 37 5.53 3.85 4.10
N SER A 38 4.82 3.11 3.25
CA SER A 38 3.82 2.08 3.62
C SER A 38 4.14 0.69 3.02
N ALA A 39 5.37 0.53 2.52
CA ALA A 39 5.83 -0.72 1.94
C ALA A 39 5.86 -1.85 2.97
N HIS A 40 5.58 -3.07 2.50
CA HIS A 40 5.53 -4.26 3.36
C HIS A 40 4.50 -4.18 4.50
N GLY A 41 3.62 -3.16 4.46
CA GLY A 41 2.64 -2.88 5.49
C GLY A 41 3.23 -2.35 6.79
N ILE A 42 4.37 -1.69 6.70
CA ILE A 42 4.97 -1.00 7.82
C ILE A 42 5.04 0.49 7.46
N THR A 43 4.61 1.37 8.37
CA THR A 43 4.74 2.82 8.28
C THR A 43 6.07 3.24 8.87
N GLU A 44 6.92 3.90 8.07
CA GLU A 44 8.19 4.46 8.57
C GLU A 44 7.88 5.63 9.53
N ASP A 45 8.39 5.60 10.76
CA ASP A 45 8.30 6.75 11.68
C ASP A 45 9.03 7.99 11.13
N THR A 46 9.97 7.76 10.20
CA THR A 46 10.65 8.81 9.43
C THR A 46 10.83 8.31 7.99
N PRO A 47 9.97 8.71 7.04
CA PRO A 47 10.08 8.21 5.66
C PRO A 47 11.45 8.58 5.05
N ALA A 48 12.13 7.61 4.42
CA ALA A 48 13.43 7.81 3.77
C ALA A 48 13.40 8.91 2.69
N VAL A 49 12.21 9.17 2.13
CA VAL A 49 11.92 10.36 1.32
C VAL A 49 10.56 10.90 1.76
N PRO A 50 10.47 11.93 2.61
CA PRO A 50 9.20 12.54 2.91
C PRO A 50 8.69 13.22 1.63
N TYR A 51 7.57 12.74 1.09
CA TYR A 51 6.69 13.67 0.40
C TYR A 51 6.23 14.70 1.43
N THR A 52 6.84 15.88 1.39
CA THR A 52 6.56 16.97 2.32
C THR A 52 5.19 17.60 2.07
N ALA A 53 4.59 17.36 0.89
CA ALA A 53 3.28 17.86 0.51
C ALA A 53 2.23 16.73 0.43
N THR A 54 1.16 16.85 1.23
CA THR A 54 0.00 15.95 1.24
C THR A 54 -0.61 15.73 -0.14
N ARG A 55 -0.53 16.72 -1.03
CA ARG A 55 -1.05 16.64 -2.40
C ARG A 55 -0.28 15.63 -3.26
N GLU A 56 1.04 15.62 -3.20
CA GLU A 56 1.86 14.73 -4.04
C GLU A 56 1.64 13.26 -3.65
N ARG A 57 1.47 12.98 -2.36
CA ARG A 57 1.13 11.64 -1.85
C ARG A 57 -0.25 11.17 -2.34
N ARG A 58 -1.22 12.09 -2.35
CA ARG A 58 -2.56 11.83 -2.87
C ARG A 58 -2.53 11.55 -4.37
N ASP A 59 -1.90 12.41 -5.16
CA ASP A 59 -1.82 12.27 -6.61
C ASP A 59 -1.14 10.93 -7.00
N LEU A 60 -0.09 10.53 -6.28
CA LEU A 60 0.55 9.22 -6.47
C LEU A 60 -0.36 8.04 -6.11
N SER A 61 -1.08 8.15 -4.99
CA SER A 61 -2.01 7.11 -4.55
C SER A 61 -3.15 6.94 -5.55
N GLU A 62 -3.72 8.04 -6.04
CA GLU A 62 -4.78 8.03 -7.04
C GLU A 62 -4.32 7.41 -8.36
N LEU A 63 -3.12 7.77 -8.84
CA LEU A 63 -2.55 7.18 -10.06
C LEU A 63 -2.33 5.67 -9.90
N ALA A 64 -1.75 5.25 -8.77
CA ALA A 64 -1.51 3.84 -8.48
C ALA A 64 -2.82 3.05 -8.34
N ALA A 65 -3.82 3.62 -7.65
CA ALA A 65 -5.13 3.02 -7.53
C ALA A 65 -5.81 2.87 -8.89
N TRP A 66 -5.76 3.89 -9.75
CA TRP A 66 -6.29 3.82 -11.12
C TRP A 66 -5.65 2.69 -11.93
N GLN A 67 -4.32 2.53 -11.88
CA GLN A 67 -3.60 1.44 -12.56
C GLN A 67 -4.00 0.04 -12.09
N LEU A 68 -4.37 -0.09 -10.81
CA LEU A 68 -4.81 -1.33 -10.19
C LEU A 68 -6.32 -1.57 -10.32
N GLY A 69 -7.06 -0.57 -10.80
CA GLY A 69 -8.52 -0.51 -10.66
C GLY A 69 -9.01 -0.62 -9.23
N LEU A 70 -8.30 0.03 -8.32
CA LEU A 70 -8.75 0.26 -6.96
C LEU A 70 -9.54 1.56 -6.88
N THR A 71 -10.57 1.55 -6.04
CA THR A 71 -11.26 2.76 -5.63
C THR A 71 -10.71 3.22 -4.28
N LEU A 72 -10.28 4.49 -4.22
CA LEU A 72 -9.85 5.14 -2.99
C LEU A 72 -10.96 6.01 -2.42
N THR A 73 -11.04 6.03 -1.09
CA THR A 73 -11.81 7.04 -0.36
C THR A 73 -11.14 8.40 -0.52
N ASP A 74 -11.95 9.45 -0.68
CA ASP A 74 -11.46 10.82 -0.89
C ASP A 74 -10.47 11.24 0.21
N GLY A 75 -9.25 11.59 -0.22
CA GLY A 75 -8.19 12.02 0.67
C GLY A 75 -7.40 10.91 1.35
N CYS A 76 -7.70 9.64 1.08
CA CYS A 76 -6.94 8.50 1.55
C CYS A 76 -5.86 8.05 0.54
N GLU A 77 -4.85 7.37 1.05
CA GLU A 77 -3.73 6.84 0.28
C GLU A 77 -3.89 5.33 0.06
N ILE A 78 -3.19 4.76 -0.91
CA ILE A 78 -3.04 3.30 -0.95
C ILE A 78 -2.13 2.86 0.20
N ALA A 79 -2.39 1.67 0.73
CA ALA A 79 -1.53 1.04 1.71
C ALA A 79 -1.36 -0.44 1.44
N GLN A 80 -0.29 -1.03 1.96
CA GLN A 80 -0.10 -2.48 1.94
C GLN A 80 -0.48 -3.06 3.30
N CYS A 81 -1.27 -4.13 3.33
CA CYS A 81 -1.51 -4.86 4.56
C CYS A 81 -0.31 -5.76 4.89
N ALA A 82 0.28 -5.62 6.08
CA ALA A 82 1.39 -6.46 6.51
C ALA A 82 0.99 -7.94 6.69
N ALA A 83 -0.29 -8.25 6.91
CA ALA A 83 -0.73 -9.62 7.20
C ALA A 83 -0.95 -10.45 5.92
N CYS A 84 -1.67 -9.90 4.94
CA CYS A 84 -1.99 -10.63 3.70
C CYS A 84 -1.24 -10.10 2.46
N GLY A 85 -0.44 -9.05 2.61
CA GLY A 85 0.29 -8.40 1.53
C GLY A 85 -0.59 -7.69 0.50
N ALA A 86 -1.91 -7.63 0.69
CA ALA A 86 -2.82 -6.98 -0.25
C ALA A 86 -2.61 -5.46 -0.27
N ILE A 87 -2.79 -4.87 -1.44
CA ILE A 87 -2.87 -3.43 -1.63
C ILE A 87 -4.32 -3.01 -1.43
N VAL A 88 -4.55 -2.03 -0.58
CA VAL A 88 -5.87 -1.64 -0.09
C VAL A 88 -6.00 -0.12 -0.06
N ASP A 89 -7.25 0.35 -0.04
CA ASP A 89 -7.57 1.71 0.38
C ASP A 89 -7.18 1.91 1.86
N GLY A 90 -6.39 2.95 2.14
CA GLY A 90 -5.95 3.33 3.48
C GLY A 90 -7.11 3.59 4.44
N ALA A 91 -8.28 4.04 3.95
CA ALA A 91 -9.48 4.17 4.77
C ALA A 91 -9.95 2.84 5.41
N ARG A 92 -9.55 1.71 4.81
CA ARG A 92 -9.89 0.35 5.26
C ARG A 92 -8.73 -0.31 5.99
N THR A 93 -7.87 0.51 6.61
CA THR A 93 -6.73 0.05 7.38
C THR A 93 -6.71 0.62 8.79
N THR A 94 -6.05 -0.11 9.67
CA THR A 94 -5.66 0.34 11.00
C THR A 94 -4.15 0.29 11.11
N THR A 95 -3.55 1.33 11.69
CA THR A 95 -2.11 1.39 11.96
C THR A 95 -1.87 1.31 13.45
N THR A 96 -1.03 0.38 13.91
CA THR A 96 -0.67 0.21 15.34
C THR A 96 0.79 -0.18 15.44
N GLY A 97 1.59 0.55 16.24
CA GLY A 97 3.03 0.31 16.36
C GLY A 97 3.73 0.34 15.00
N GLY A 98 3.33 1.26 14.12
CA GLY A 98 3.85 1.35 12.77
C GLY A 98 3.42 0.24 11.81
N ILE A 99 2.50 -0.66 12.16
CA ILE A 99 2.03 -1.71 11.24
C ILE A 99 0.65 -1.42 10.68
N VAL A 100 0.55 -1.45 9.36
CA VAL A 100 -0.70 -1.37 8.59
C VAL A 100 -1.36 -2.74 8.49
N ARG A 101 -2.62 -2.83 8.94
CA ARG A 101 -3.48 -4.01 8.77
C ARG A 101 -4.78 -3.59 8.09
N CYS A 102 -5.27 -4.39 7.13
CA CYS A 102 -6.56 -4.14 6.50
C CYS A 102 -7.71 -4.80 7.29
N THR A 103 -8.90 -4.20 7.22
CA THR A 103 -10.12 -4.70 7.90
C THR A 103 -10.57 -6.09 7.41
N ASP A 104 -10.12 -6.50 6.22
CA ASP A 104 -10.54 -7.75 5.58
C ASP A 104 -9.68 -8.97 6.02
N CYS A 105 -8.69 -8.81 6.89
CA CYS A 105 -7.86 -9.90 7.39
C CYS A 105 -8.50 -10.59 8.61
N PRO A 106 -8.59 -11.94 8.66
CA PRO A 106 -9.30 -12.67 9.72
C PRO A 106 -8.52 -12.88 11.03
N GLN A 107 -7.30 -12.35 11.20
CA GLN A 107 -6.48 -12.60 12.40
C GLN A 107 -6.57 -11.42 13.39
N PRO A 108 -6.75 -11.68 14.69
CA PRO A 108 -6.90 -10.64 15.71
C PRO A 108 -5.60 -9.90 16.03
N VAL A 109 -5.78 -8.72 16.62
CA VAL A 109 -4.76 -7.75 17.03
C VAL A 109 -3.76 -8.38 18.01
N GLN A 110 -2.53 -8.61 17.55
CA GLN A 110 -1.36 -8.51 18.41
C GLN A 110 -0.57 -7.31 17.92
N ALA A 111 -0.46 -6.30 18.78
CA ALA A 111 0.47 -5.20 18.54
C ALA A 111 1.87 -5.81 18.39
N PRO A 112 2.62 -5.47 17.34
CA PRO A 112 4.02 -5.85 17.28
C PRO A 112 4.77 -5.23 18.46
N ASP A 113 5.72 -5.97 19.03
CA ASP A 113 6.79 -5.36 19.83
C ASP A 113 7.49 -4.28 18.99
N ASP A 114 7.85 -3.19 19.66
CA ASP A 114 8.08 -1.83 19.13
C ASP A 114 9.24 -1.64 18.12
N ASP A 115 9.82 -2.69 17.50
CA ASP A 115 11.07 -2.51 16.73
C ASP A 115 11.28 -3.41 15.49
N LEU A 116 10.20 -3.83 14.82
CA LEU A 116 10.32 -4.62 13.57
C LEU A 116 11.05 -3.90 12.43
N TRP A 117 11.23 -2.58 12.51
CA TRP A 117 12.00 -1.79 11.56
C TRP A 117 13.51 -1.96 11.70
N ALA A 118 14.03 -2.10 12.93
CA ALA A 118 15.46 -2.27 13.18
C ALA A 118 15.96 -3.60 12.58
N ASP A 119 15.15 -4.65 12.66
CA ASP A 119 15.52 -5.98 12.19
C ASP A 119 15.51 -6.13 10.66
N PHE A 120 14.64 -5.39 9.95
CA PHE A 120 14.55 -5.52 8.48
C PHE A 120 15.77 -4.96 7.73
N TYR A 121 16.46 -3.96 8.32
CA TYR A 121 17.67 -3.36 7.75
C TYR A 121 18.98 -3.83 8.41
N ALA A 122 18.91 -4.74 9.39
CA ALA A 122 20.08 -5.32 10.05
C ALA A 122 20.78 -6.43 9.22
N HIS A 123 20.28 -6.74 8.02
CA HIS A 123 20.79 -7.80 7.13
C HIS A 123 21.00 -7.34 5.69
#